data_AF-A0A2K6ETW0-F1
#
_entry.id   AF-A0A2K6ETW0-F1
#
_cell.length_a   1.000
_cell.length_b   1.000
_cell.length_c   1.000
_cell.angle_alpha   90.00
_cell.angle_beta   90.00
_cell.angle_gamma   90.00
#
_symmetry.space_group_name_H-M   'P 1'
#
loop_
_entity.id
_entity.type
_entity.pdbx_description
1 polymer ?
#
loop_
_entity_poly.entity_id
_entity_poly.type
_entity_poly.pdbx_seq_one_letter_code
_entity_poly.pdbx_strand_id
1 'polypeptide(L)'
;MMPFKSLVMEYLAHPGAFTLAAGVACGMCLGWGLRVRFGMLSKSLTSKTDTETGTEASVLGENGEYKMILVVRTDLKMGKGKVAAQCSHAAVSAYKQVQRRNPEVLRQWEYCGQPKVVVKAPDEETLVELLTHAKMLGLIVSLIQDAGRTQIAPGSRTVLGIGPGPADLIDKVTGHLKLY
;
A
#
# COMPACT_ATOMS: atom_id res chain seq x y z
N MET A 1 38.85 -26.57 56.23
CA MET A 1 37.37 -26.54 56.18
C MET A 1 36.92 -25.09 56.22
N MET A 2 36.80 -24.43 55.06
CA MET A 2 36.26 -23.07 54.97
C MET A 2 34.74 -23.15 54.76
N PRO A 3 33.94 -22.27 55.38
CA PRO A 3 32.49 -22.37 55.36
C PRO A 3 31.90 -21.86 54.03
N PHE A 4 30.96 -22.62 53.49
CA PHE A 4 30.14 -22.36 52.29
C PHE A 4 29.42 -20.99 52.26
N LYS A 5 29.37 -20.27 53.39
CA LYS A 5 28.76 -18.93 53.50
C LYS A 5 29.55 -17.81 52.83
N SER A 6 30.84 -17.99 52.55
CA SER A 6 31.68 -16.91 51.99
C SER A 6 31.42 -16.62 50.51
N LEU A 7 31.00 -17.63 49.73
CA LEU A 7 30.88 -17.52 48.26
C LEU A 7 29.62 -16.76 47.81
N VAL A 8 28.56 -16.77 48.62
CA VAL A 8 27.29 -16.10 48.29
C VAL A 8 27.35 -14.59 48.55
N MET A 9 28.17 -14.13 49.51
CA MET A 9 28.31 -12.70 49.80
C MET A 9 29.25 -11.96 48.83
N GLU A 10 30.20 -12.64 48.18
CA GLU A 10 31.07 -12.00 47.17
C GLU A 10 30.35 -11.76 45.83
N TYR A 11 29.40 -12.64 45.45
CA TYR A 11 28.65 -12.48 44.20
C TYR A 11 27.68 -11.28 44.23
N LEU A 12 27.17 -10.96 45.42
CA LEU A 12 26.26 -9.82 45.66
C LEU A 12 27.00 -8.49 45.82
N ALA A 13 28.33 -8.48 45.92
CA ALA A 13 29.14 -7.28 46.11
C ALA A 13 29.87 -6.81 44.84
N HIS A 14 29.60 -7.42 43.68
CA HIS A 14 30.22 -7.00 42.42
C HIS A 14 29.47 -5.81 41.79
N PRO A 15 30.17 -4.72 41.41
CA PRO A 15 29.56 -3.51 40.82
C PRO A 15 28.72 -3.77 39.55
N GLY A 16 28.98 -4.87 38.84
CA GLY A 16 28.28 -5.24 37.60
C GLY A 16 26.90 -5.86 37.80
N ALA A 17 26.59 -6.43 38.97
CA ALA A 17 25.27 -7.03 39.21
C ALA A 17 24.20 -5.98 39.49
N PHE A 18 24.58 -4.90 40.21
CA PHE A 18 23.69 -3.77 40.49
C PHE A 18 23.39 -2.93 39.25
N THR A 19 24.34 -2.77 38.33
CA THR A 19 24.13 -2.01 37.08
C THR A 19 23.20 -2.76 36.11
N LEU A 20 23.31 -4.09 36.03
CA LEU A 20 22.43 -4.91 35.20
C LEU A 20 20.99 -4.92 35.72
N ALA A 21 20.81 -5.07 37.04
CA ALA A 21 19.49 -5.06 37.67
C ALA A 21 18.80 -3.68 37.55
N ALA A 22 19.54 -2.58 37.75
CA ALA A 22 19.02 -1.23 37.57
C ALA A 22 18.63 -0.95 36.09
N GLY A 23 19.44 -1.44 35.14
CA GLY A 23 19.16 -1.30 33.71
C GLY A 23 17.88 -2.03 33.26
N VAL A 24 17.67 -3.26 33.72
CA VAL A 24 16.46 -4.05 33.40
C VAL A 24 15.21 -3.42 34.03
N ALA A 25 15.28 -2.96 35.28
CA ALA A 25 14.16 -2.29 35.95
C ALA A 25 13.77 -0.98 35.26
N CYS A 26 14.74 -0.16 34.85
CA CYS A 26 14.48 1.08 34.12
C CYS A 26 13.87 0.82 32.73
N GLY A 27 14.37 -0.19 32.01
CA GLY A 27 13.85 -0.61 30.70
C GLY A 27 12.41 -1.11 30.75
N MET A 28 12.04 -1.89 31.79
CA MET A 28 10.67 -2.37 31.96
C MET A 28 9.68 -1.25 32.33
N CYS A 29 10.10 -0.29 33.17
CA CYS A 29 9.26 0.86 33.55
C CYS A 29 9.02 1.83 32.37
N LEU A 30 10.06 2.12 31.58
CA LEU A 30 9.92 2.97 30.38
C LEU A 30 9.13 2.26 29.27
N GLY A 31 9.31 0.94 29.11
CA GLY A 31 8.57 0.13 28.14
C GLY A 31 7.07 0.01 28.43
N TRP A 32 6.68 -0.16 29.69
CA TRP A 32 5.26 -0.13 30.07
C TRP A 32 4.67 1.27 30.06
N GLY A 33 5.42 2.30 30.46
CA GLY A 33 4.98 3.70 30.37
C GLY A 33 4.69 4.15 28.92
N LEU A 34 5.53 3.74 27.96
CA LEU A 34 5.29 4.02 26.53
C LEU A 34 4.10 3.24 25.97
N ARG A 35 3.93 1.95 26.34
CA ARG A 35 2.77 1.15 25.90
C ARG A 35 1.45 1.66 26.45
N VAL A 36 1.40 2.14 27.69
CA VAL A 36 0.17 2.67 28.28
C VAL A 36 -0.17 4.05 27.69
N ARG A 37 0.82 4.93 27.45
CA ARG A 37 0.57 6.22 26.77
C ARG A 37 0.15 6.07 25.30
N PHE A 38 0.71 5.12 24.54
CA PHE A 38 0.31 4.88 23.15
C PHE A 38 -0.96 4.02 22.99
N GLY A 39 -1.25 3.12 23.93
CA GLY A 39 -2.45 2.27 23.91
C GLY A 39 -3.75 3.00 24.30
N MET A 40 -3.64 4.11 25.04
CA MET A 40 -4.80 4.91 25.47
C MET A 40 -5.25 5.95 24.44
N LEU A 41 -4.37 6.34 23.50
CA LEU A 41 -4.69 7.32 22.46
C LEU A 41 -5.65 6.77 21.37
N SER A 42 -5.84 5.45 21.31
CA SER A 42 -6.65 4.80 20.26
C SER A 42 -8.13 4.58 20.65
N LYS A 43 -8.55 4.90 21.88
CA LYS A 43 -9.91 4.55 22.38
C LYS A 43 -10.82 5.72 22.75
N SER A 44 -10.44 6.97 22.49
CA SER A 44 -11.20 8.15 22.98
C SER A 44 -11.93 8.98 21.92
N LEU A 45 -11.99 8.57 20.65
CA LEU A 45 -12.71 9.31 19.59
C LEU A 45 -13.84 8.47 18.98
N THR A 46 -14.67 7.89 19.84
CA THR A 46 -15.99 7.35 19.46
C THR A 46 -16.96 7.60 20.61
N SER A 47 -17.64 8.75 20.56
CA SER A 47 -19.04 8.95 20.97
C SER A 47 -19.33 10.44 21.15
N LYS A 48 -20.05 11.04 20.19
CA LYS A 48 -21.36 11.68 20.42
C LYS A 48 -21.90 12.31 19.15
N THR A 49 -23.10 11.84 18.79
CA THR A 49 -24.04 12.38 17.81
C THR A 49 -24.68 13.64 18.37
N ASP A 50 -24.87 14.67 17.55
CA ASP A 50 -26.02 15.58 17.62
C ASP A 50 -26.35 16.08 16.20
N THR A 51 -27.63 16.18 15.93
CA THR A 51 -28.30 16.37 14.63
C THR A 51 -28.29 17.85 14.21
N GLU A 52 -28.00 18.15 12.94
CA GLU A 52 -28.84 18.92 11.99
C GLU A 52 -28.04 19.48 10.79
N THR A 53 -28.53 19.13 9.60
CA THR A 53 -28.47 19.83 8.30
C THR A 53 -27.12 20.35 7.77
N GLY A 54 -26.56 19.60 6.81
CA GLY A 54 -25.55 20.08 5.87
C GLY A 54 -25.03 18.94 4.99
N THR A 55 -25.53 18.87 3.76
CA THR A 55 -25.08 18.00 2.68
C THR A 55 -23.56 17.98 2.55
N GLU A 56 -22.91 16.88 2.91
CA GLU A 56 -21.62 16.48 2.35
C GLU A 56 -21.51 14.96 2.48
N ALA A 57 -21.15 14.31 1.37
CA ALA A 57 -21.13 12.87 1.21
C ALA A 57 -20.23 12.19 2.27
N SER A 58 -20.85 11.44 3.20
CA SER A 58 -20.15 10.42 3.99
C SER A 58 -19.86 9.21 3.10
N VAL A 59 -18.88 9.43 2.24
CA VAL A 59 -18.16 8.48 1.40
C VAL A 59 -17.56 7.39 2.29
N LEU A 60 -17.99 6.15 2.08
CA LEU A 60 -17.19 4.93 1.85
C LEU A 60 -18.15 3.74 2.01
N GLY A 61 -18.54 3.17 0.86
CA GLY A 61 -19.51 2.10 0.78
C GLY A 61 -19.09 0.84 1.53
N GLU A 62 -20.06 0.22 2.19
CA GLU A 62 -19.99 -1.12 2.75
C GLU A 62 -19.58 -2.12 1.65
N ASN A 63 -18.39 -2.71 1.78
CA ASN A 63 -17.90 -3.88 1.04
C ASN A 63 -18.04 -3.84 -0.51
N GLY A 64 -17.56 -2.77 -1.15
CA GLY A 64 -17.38 -2.75 -2.61
C GLY A 64 -16.18 -3.58 -3.07
N GLU A 65 -16.24 -4.17 -4.27
CA GLU A 65 -15.08 -4.81 -4.89
C GLU A 65 -13.99 -3.79 -5.22
N TYR A 66 -12.72 -4.14 -4.97
CA TYR A 66 -11.56 -3.33 -5.36
C TYR A 66 -10.71 -4.07 -6.38
N LYS A 67 -10.19 -3.36 -7.38
CA LYS A 67 -9.33 -3.97 -8.40
C LYS A 67 -8.24 -3.02 -8.91
N MET A 68 -7.33 -3.59 -9.70
CA MET A 68 -6.36 -2.86 -10.51
C MET A 68 -6.51 -3.31 -11.97
N ILE A 69 -6.50 -2.36 -12.89
CA ILE A 69 -6.50 -2.63 -14.34
C ILE A 69 -5.14 -2.29 -14.91
N LEU A 70 -4.62 -3.18 -15.76
CA LEU A 70 -3.38 -3.00 -16.51
C LEU A 70 -3.73 -2.92 -17.99
N VAL A 71 -3.73 -1.71 -18.55
CA VAL A 71 -4.06 -1.45 -19.95
C VAL A 71 -2.79 -1.55 -20.79
N VAL A 72 -2.72 -2.52 -21.68
CA VAL A 72 -1.57 -2.80 -22.54
C VAL A 72 -1.81 -2.25 -23.94
N ARG A 73 -0.84 -1.50 -24.48
CA ARG A 73 -0.84 -1.10 -25.88
C ARG A 73 -0.54 -2.25 -26.82
N THR A 74 -1.42 -2.49 -27.80
CA THR A 74 -1.29 -3.60 -28.74
C THR A 74 -0.60 -3.24 -30.06
N ASP A 75 -0.61 -1.98 -30.49
CA ASP A 75 0.12 -1.49 -31.66
C ASP A 75 1.63 -1.77 -31.58
N LEU A 76 2.16 -1.77 -30.36
CA LEU A 76 3.56 -2.05 -30.04
C LEU A 76 3.98 -3.51 -30.28
N LYS A 77 3.04 -4.44 -30.53
CA LYS A 77 3.29 -5.88 -30.80
C LYS A 77 4.26 -6.53 -29.82
N MET A 78 4.18 -6.16 -28.54
CA MET A 78 5.06 -6.69 -27.50
C MET A 78 4.89 -8.20 -27.35
N GLY A 79 6.01 -8.93 -27.26
CA GLY A 79 6.00 -10.35 -26.91
C GLY A 79 5.50 -10.58 -25.48
N LYS A 80 4.95 -11.78 -25.22
CA LYS A 80 4.31 -12.15 -23.94
C LYS A 80 5.17 -11.84 -22.71
N GLY A 81 6.46 -12.17 -22.75
CA GLY A 81 7.40 -11.91 -21.65
C GLY A 81 7.60 -10.41 -21.38
N LYS A 82 7.65 -9.59 -22.44
CA LYS A 82 7.74 -8.14 -22.29
C LYS A 82 6.46 -7.57 -21.70
N VAL A 83 5.29 -8.02 -22.15
CA VAL A 83 4.00 -7.57 -21.58
C VAL A 83 3.91 -7.92 -20.10
N ALA A 84 4.28 -9.13 -19.71
CA ALA A 84 4.30 -9.53 -18.29
C ALA A 84 5.22 -8.62 -17.45
N ALA A 85 6.42 -8.31 -17.95
CA ALA A 85 7.35 -7.41 -17.27
C ALA A 85 6.80 -5.98 -17.14
N GLN A 86 6.23 -5.43 -18.21
CA GLN A 86 5.66 -4.07 -18.21
C GLN A 86 4.43 -3.96 -17.30
N CYS A 87 3.56 -4.99 -17.31
CA CYS A 87 2.45 -5.11 -16.36
C CYS A 87 2.93 -5.18 -14.90
N SER A 88 4.01 -5.92 -14.65
CA SER A 88 4.62 -6.02 -13.32
C SER A 88 5.17 -4.68 -12.85
N HIS A 89 5.83 -3.92 -13.74
CA HIS A 89 6.29 -2.56 -13.45
C HIS A 89 5.13 -1.62 -13.11
N ALA A 90 4.05 -1.65 -13.89
CA ALA A 90 2.85 -0.85 -13.65
C ALA A 90 2.23 -1.18 -12.28
N ALA A 91 2.07 -2.48 -11.98
CA ALA A 91 1.48 -2.92 -10.72
C ALA A 91 2.32 -2.52 -9.49
N VAL A 92 3.64 -2.72 -9.52
CA VAL A 92 4.53 -2.35 -8.40
C VAL A 92 4.59 -0.83 -8.22
N SER A 93 4.59 -0.07 -9.31
CA SER A 93 4.56 1.39 -9.26
C SER A 93 3.24 1.90 -8.69
N ALA A 94 2.10 1.36 -9.14
CA ALA A 94 0.78 1.67 -8.60
C ALA A 94 0.67 1.32 -7.11
N TYR A 95 1.13 0.12 -6.70
CA TYR A 95 1.20 -0.31 -5.31
C TYR A 95 1.95 0.71 -4.43
N LYS A 96 3.17 1.10 -4.85
CA LYS A 96 3.98 2.08 -4.11
C LYS A 96 3.33 3.46 -4.04
N GLN A 97 2.53 3.84 -5.03
CA GLN A 97 1.79 5.11 -5.01
C GLN A 97 0.62 5.06 -4.04
N VAL A 98 -0.23 4.03 -4.13
CA VAL A 98 -1.39 3.89 -3.24
C VAL A 98 -0.96 3.69 -1.78
N GLN A 99 0.11 2.95 -1.53
CA GLN A 99 0.68 2.75 -0.19
C GLN A 99 1.02 4.08 0.50
N ARG A 100 1.46 5.10 -0.26
CA ARG A 100 1.81 6.42 0.30
C ARG A 100 0.62 7.37 0.37
N ARG A 101 -0.29 7.30 -0.61
CA ARG A 101 -1.36 8.28 -0.78
C ARG A 101 -2.67 7.88 -0.10
N ASN A 102 -2.99 6.59 -0.10
CA ASN A 102 -4.23 6.07 0.48
C ASN A 102 -4.04 4.61 0.96
N PRO A 103 -3.44 4.42 2.15
CA PRO A 103 -3.21 3.09 2.73
C PRO A 103 -4.49 2.27 2.94
N GLU A 104 -5.63 2.92 3.14
CA GLU A 104 -6.91 2.23 3.35
C GLU A 104 -7.40 1.58 2.04
N VAL A 105 -7.34 2.29 0.91
CA VAL A 105 -7.64 1.69 -0.41
C VAL A 105 -6.72 0.52 -0.72
N LEU A 106 -5.45 0.62 -0.35
CA LEU A 106 -4.51 -0.50 -0.49
C LEU A 106 -4.99 -1.71 0.31
N ARG A 107 -5.35 -1.50 1.58
CA ARG A 107 -5.82 -2.55 2.48
C ARG A 107 -7.09 -3.23 1.97
N GLN A 108 -8.06 -2.46 1.49
CA GLN A 108 -9.30 -3.00 0.91
C GLN A 108 -9.03 -3.86 -0.33
N TRP A 109 -8.15 -3.39 -1.21
CA TRP A 109 -7.74 -4.17 -2.37
C TRP A 109 -7.00 -5.46 -1.98
N GLU A 110 -6.13 -5.41 -0.98
CA GLU A 110 -5.46 -6.61 -0.44
C GLU A 110 -6.45 -7.60 0.18
N TYR A 111 -7.45 -7.12 0.93
CA TYR A 111 -8.53 -7.97 1.44
C TYR A 111 -9.34 -8.64 0.33
N CYS A 112 -9.52 -7.97 -0.81
CA CYS A 112 -10.15 -8.55 -2.01
C CYS A 112 -9.26 -9.57 -2.75
N GLY A 113 -8.08 -9.92 -2.22
CA GLY A 113 -7.13 -10.81 -2.89
C GLY A 113 -6.31 -10.12 -3.97
N GLN A 114 -6.18 -8.79 -3.90
CA GLN A 114 -5.37 -7.94 -4.78
C GLN A 114 -5.58 -8.21 -6.29
N PRO A 115 -6.84 -8.27 -6.79
CA PRO A 115 -7.13 -8.68 -8.15
C PRO A 115 -6.58 -7.68 -9.18
N LYS A 116 -6.03 -8.23 -10.26
CA LYS A 116 -5.44 -7.48 -11.38
C LYS A 116 -6.00 -8.04 -12.67
N VAL A 117 -6.56 -7.19 -13.52
CA VAL A 117 -7.08 -7.58 -14.84
C VAL A 117 -6.31 -6.86 -15.92
N VAL A 118 -5.90 -7.60 -16.95
CA VAL A 118 -5.15 -7.07 -18.08
C VAL A 118 -6.10 -6.87 -19.27
N VAL A 119 -6.17 -5.64 -19.76
CA VAL A 119 -6.99 -5.24 -20.91
C VAL A 119 -6.11 -4.60 -21.98
N LYS A 120 -6.65 -4.38 -23.17
CA LYS A 120 -5.91 -3.79 -24.29
C LYS A 120 -6.46 -2.45 -24.75
N ALA A 121 -5.52 -1.57 -25.11
CA ALA A 121 -5.76 -0.34 -25.86
C ALA A 121 -5.07 -0.43 -27.23
N PRO A 122 -5.68 0.12 -28.29
CA PRO A 122 -5.13 0.03 -29.64
C PRO A 122 -3.82 0.80 -29.77
N ASP A 123 -3.69 1.97 -29.13
CA ASP A 123 -2.61 2.94 -29.39
C ASP A 123 -2.28 3.83 -28.16
N GLU A 124 -1.34 4.77 -28.34
CA GLU A 124 -0.93 5.73 -27.31
C GLU A 124 -2.00 6.76 -26.96
N GLU A 125 -2.76 7.21 -27.94
CA GLU A 125 -3.78 8.23 -27.78
C GLU A 125 -4.86 7.74 -26.81
N THR A 126 -5.40 6.54 -27.06
CA THR A 126 -6.33 5.87 -26.16
C THR A 126 -5.75 5.71 -24.75
N LEU A 127 -4.45 5.39 -24.64
CA LEU A 127 -3.79 5.24 -23.34
C LEU A 127 -3.75 6.56 -22.55
N VAL A 128 -3.52 7.68 -23.23
CA VAL A 128 -3.47 9.03 -22.64
C VAL A 128 -4.87 9.52 -22.26
N GLU A 129 -5.89 9.22 -23.06
CA GLU A 129 -7.29 9.51 -22.72
C GLU A 129 -7.73 8.79 -21.45
N LEU A 130 -7.46 7.48 -21.36
CA LEU A 130 -7.76 6.68 -20.16
C LEU A 130 -7.03 7.20 -18.93
N LEU A 131 -5.75 7.59 -19.09
CA LEU A 131 -4.97 8.20 -18.00
C LEU A 131 -5.61 9.50 -17.50
N THR A 132 -6.06 10.35 -18.42
CA THR A 132 -6.67 11.63 -18.11
C THR A 132 -8.01 11.42 -17.40
N HIS A 133 -8.85 10.53 -17.93
CA HIS A 133 -10.12 10.17 -17.32
C HIS A 133 -9.94 9.59 -15.91
N ALA A 134 -9.02 8.65 -15.71
CA ALA A 134 -8.73 8.08 -14.39
C ALA A 134 -8.26 9.14 -13.39
N LYS A 135 -7.41 10.08 -13.81
CA LYS A 135 -6.97 11.19 -12.95
C LYS A 135 -8.13 12.11 -12.55
N MET A 136 -9.05 12.41 -13.46
CA MET A 136 -10.24 13.24 -13.16
C MET A 136 -11.13 12.59 -12.09
N LEU A 137 -11.21 11.25 -12.08
CA LEU A 137 -11.96 10.51 -11.05
C LEU A 137 -11.14 10.24 -9.78
N GLY A 138 -9.94 10.82 -9.64
CA GLY A 138 -9.10 10.68 -8.45
C GLY A 138 -8.42 9.32 -8.29
N LEU A 139 -8.38 8.48 -9.34
CA LEU A 139 -7.73 7.17 -9.28
C LEU A 139 -6.20 7.29 -9.29
N ILE A 140 -5.55 6.33 -8.63
CA ILE A 140 -4.12 6.10 -8.80
C ILE A 140 -3.85 5.65 -10.23
N VAL A 141 -2.86 6.26 -10.88
CA VAL A 141 -2.41 5.89 -12.22
C VAL A 141 -0.91 5.66 -12.24
N SER A 142 -0.46 4.69 -13.02
CA SER A 142 0.94 4.39 -13.24
C SER A 142 1.21 4.18 -14.72
N LEU A 143 1.88 5.13 -15.36
CA LEU A 143 2.22 5.05 -16.77
C LEU A 143 3.66 4.56 -16.92
N ILE A 144 3.83 3.42 -17.59
CA ILE A 144 5.14 2.82 -17.83
C ILE A 144 5.65 3.19 -19.21
N GLN A 145 6.95 3.48 -19.28
CA GLN A 145 7.67 3.74 -20.51
C GLN A 145 8.77 2.71 -20.70
N ASP A 146 8.99 2.29 -21.93
CA ASP A 146 10.11 1.41 -22.25
C ASP A 146 11.43 2.19 -22.22
N ALA A 147 12.42 1.65 -21.51
CA ALA A 147 13.73 2.29 -21.37
C ALA A 147 14.61 2.13 -22.64
N GLY A 148 14.07 1.61 -23.74
CA GLY A 148 14.80 1.48 -25.01
C GLY A 148 15.80 0.32 -25.06
N ARG A 149 15.67 -0.67 -24.18
CA ARG A 149 16.53 -1.89 -24.17
C ARG A 149 16.01 -2.99 -25.11
N THR A 150 15.04 -2.68 -25.95
CA THR A 150 14.33 -3.65 -26.80
C THR A 150 13.97 -3.02 -28.15
N GLN A 151 13.27 -3.77 -28.99
CA GLN A 151 12.85 -3.41 -30.36
C GLN A 151 11.82 -2.26 -30.46
N ILE A 152 11.38 -1.68 -29.34
CA ILE A 152 10.44 -0.55 -29.30
C ILE A 152 11.22 0.75 -29.14
N ALA A 153 10.75 1.81 -29.80
CA ALA A 153 11.34 3.14 -29.68
C ALA A 153 11.49 3.54 -28.20
N PRO A 154 12.69 3.96 -27.75
CA PRO A 154 12.91 4.42 -26.38
C PRO A 154 11.90 5.49 -25.98
N GLY A 155 11.38 5.41 -24.75
CA GLY A 155 10.41 6.36 -24.22
C GLY A 155 8.95 6.08 -24.60
N SER A 156 8.69 5.07 -25.44
CA SER A 156 7.32 4.66 -25.78
C SER A 156 6.55 4.27 -24.53
N ARG A 157 5.35 4.82 -24.36
CA ARG A 157 4.43 4.45 -23.28
C ARG A 157 3.87 3.06 -23.58
N THR A 158 4.00 2.11 -22.67
CA THR A 158 3.70 0.69 -22.93
C THR A 158 2.43 0.22 -22.24
N VAL A 159 2.35 0.47 -20.93
CA VAL A 159 1.27 -0.01 -20.05
C VAL A 159 0.83 1.11 -19.12
N LEU A 160 -0.48 1.24 -18.95
CA LEU A 160 -1.10 2.09 -17.95
C LEU A 160 -1.72 1.21 -16.85
N GLY A 161 -1.23 1.32 -15.63
CA GLY A 161 -1.90 0.82 -14.44
C GLY A 161 -2.93 1.83 -13.93
N ILE A 162 -4.16 1.38 -13.67
CA ILE A 162 -5.23 2.17 -13.07
C ILE A 162 -5.70 1.46 -11.80
N GLY A 163 -5.76 2.20 -10.70
CA GLY A 163 -6.00 1.67 -9.36
C GLY A 163 -4.70 1.28 -8.62
N PRO A 164 -4.79 0.57 -7.48
CA PRO A 164 -6.01 -0.01 -6.92
C PRO A 164 -7.09 1.01 -6.58
N GLY A 165 -8.35 0.61 -6.71
CA GLY A 165 -9.49 1.47 -6.38
C GLY A 165 -10.82 0.72 -6.47
N PRO A 166 -11.94 1.39 -6.12
CA PRO A 166 -13.29 0.84 -6.24
C PRO A 166 -13.57 0.38 -7.67
N ALA A 167 -14.11 -0.83 -7.83
CA ALA A 167 -14.30 -1.46 -9.13
C ALA A 167 -15.27 -0.67 -10.02
N ASP A 168 -16.36 -0.15 -9.45
CA ASP A 168 -17.37 0.67 -10.12
C ASP A 168 -16.76 1.95 -10.74
N LEU A 169 -15.86 2.61 -10.01
CA LEU A 169 -15.17 3.81 -10.45
C LEU A 169 -14.14 3.48 -11.54
N ILE A 170 -13.42 2.36 -11.40
CA ILE A 170 -12.49 1.86 -12.42
C ILE A 170 -13.23 1.47 -13.72
N ASP A 171 -14.43 0.90 -13.62
CA ASP A 171 -15.22 0.47 -14.79
C ASP A 171 -15.78 1.64 -15.60
N LYS A 172 -16.02 2.80 -14.97
CA LYS A 172 -16.31 4.05 -15.70
C LYS A 172 -15.20 4.42 -16.68
N VAL A 173 -13.95 4.05 -16.38
CA VAL A 173 -12.79 4.32 -17.24
C VAL A 173 -12.53 3.18 -18.21
N THR A 174 -12.61 1.93 -17.77
CA THR A 174 -12.04 0.77 -18.49
C THR A 174 -13.02 -0.33 -18.85
N GLY A 175 -14.29 -0.24 -18.44
CA GLY A 175 -15.28 -1.33 -18.60
C GLY A 175 -15.61 -1.68 -20.05
N HIS A 176 -15.34 -0.77 -20.99
CA HIS A 176 -15.54 -0.98 -22.43
C HIS A 176 -14.32 -1.64 -23.12
N LEU A 177 -13.18 -1.75 -22.43
CA LEU A 177 -11.96 -2.32 -23.00
C LEU A 177 -12.03 -3.85 -23.04
N LYS A 178 -11.44 -4.43 -24.07
CA LYS A 178 -11.36 -5.89 -24.22
C LYS A 178 -10.21 -6.44 -23.36
N LEU A 179 -10.37 -7.67 -22.87
CA LEU A 179 -9.28 -8.42 -22.26
C LEU A 179 -8.09 -8.56 -23.24
N TYR A 180 -6.86 -8.51 -22.71
CA TYR A 180 -5.63 -8.57 -23.51
C TYR A 180 -5.53 -9.89 -24.28
#